data_AF-A0A7X6SSP7-F1
#
_entry.id   AF-A0A7X6SSP7-F1
#
_cell.length_a   1.000
_cell.length_b   1.000
_cell.length_c   1.000
_cell.angle_alpha   90.00
_cell.angle_beta   90.00
_cell.angle_gamma   90.00
#
_symmetry.space_group_name_H-M   'P 1'
#
loop_
_entity.id
_entity.type
_entity.pdbx_description
1 polymer ?
#
loop_
_entity_poly.entity_id
_entity_poly.type
_entity_poly.pdbx_seq_one_letter_code
_entity_poly.pdbx_strand_id
1 'polypeptide(L)'
;IIKLEDPTNLLATSRDVAENPKKLKFTELEAATLARVLEDVDLALINTNYALEAGLNPLEDALLIEGAESPYANLVAVKAGNENDPRVEKLIKALNSEEVKKFIESEYEGAVVPAF
;
A
#
# COMPACT_ATOMS: atom_id res chain seq x y z
N ILE A 1 20.08 -3.14 2.22
CA ILE A 1 20.30 -1.68 2.41
C ILE A 1 20.27 -1.32 3.89
N ILE A 2 19.27 -1.82 4.60
CA ILE A 2 19.25 -1.92 6.06
C ILE A 2 19.00 -3.39 6.46
N LYS A 3 19.10 -3.68 7.75
CA LYS A 3 18.64 -4.95 8.34
C LYS A 3 17.78 -4.64 9.56
N LEU A 4 16.64 -5.30 9.67
CA LEU A 4 15.75 -5.22 10.84
C LEU A 4 16.16 -6.24 11.90
N GLU A 5 15.84 -5.94 13.16
CA GLU A 5 15.97 -6.89 14.28
C GLU A 5 15.10 -8.13 14.05
N ASP A 6 13.85 -7.92 13.64
CA ASP A 6 12.92 -8.96 13.20
C ASP A 6 12.29 -8.58 11.85
N PRO A 7 12.69 -9.22 10.73
CA PRO A 7 12.14 -8.92 9.42
C PRO A 7 10.69 -9.39 9.24
N THR A 8 10.13 -10.15 10.19
CA THR A 8 8.74 -10.64 10.14
C THR A 8 7.78 -9.74 10.91
N ASN A 9 8.29 -8.78 11.69
CA ASN A 9 7.48 -7.83 12.43
C ASN A 9 6.87 -6.76 11.50
N LEU A 10 5.58 -6.89 11.21
CA LEU A 10 4.83 -5.92 10.38
C LEU A 10 4.67 -4.54 11.02
N LEU A 11 4.93 -4.43 12.33
CA LEU A 11 4.86 -3.18 13.09
C LEU A 11 6.26 -2.59 13.37
N ALA A 12 7.28 -3.03 12.64
CA ALA A 12 8.63 -2.49 12.77
C ALA A 12 8.64 -0.98 12.48
N THR A 13 9.42 -0.28 13.30
CA THR A 13 9.65 1.16 13.22
C THR A 13 11.11 1.45 12.90
N SER A 14 11.44 2.74 12.72
CA SER A 14 12.84 3.17 12.57
C SER A 14 13.77 2.76 13.74
N ARG A 15 13.21 2.43 14.90
CA ARG A 15 13.94 1.97 16.09
C ARG A 15 14.39 0.51 16.00
N ASP A 16 13.73 -0.28 15.16
CA ASP A 16 13.97 -1.73 15.02
C ASP A 16 15.02 -2.04 13.92
N VAL A 17 15.76 -1.02 13.48
CA VAL A 17 16.85 -1.14 12.49
C VAL A 17 18.14 -1.56 13.19
N ALA A 18 18.51 -2.83 13.03
CA ALA A 18 19.73 -3.41 13.58
C ALA A 18 21.02 -2.96 12.85
N GLU A 19 20.96 -2.83 11.52
CA GLU A 19 22.12 -2.43 10.71
C GLU A 19 21.73 -1.37 9.67
N ASN A 20 22.47 -0.26 9.63
CA ASN A 20 22.28 0.85 8.68
C ASN A 20 23.63 1.34 8.14
N PRO A 21 24.30 0.55 7.27
CA PRO A 21 25.65 0.86 6.77
C PRO A 21 25.71 2.17 5.98
N LYS A 22 24.60 2.57 5.35
CA LYS A 22 24.49 3.83 4.60
C LYS A 22 24.15 5.03 5.47
N LYS A 23 23.94 4.84 6.79
CA LYS A 23 23.56 5.91 7.74
C LYS A 23 22.34 6.72 7.27
N LEU A 24 21.36 6.02 6.69
CA LEU A 24 20.10 6.62 6.24
C LEU A 24 19.38 7.27 7.43
N LYS A 25 18.72 8.40 7.18
CA LYS A 25 17.86 9.07 8.14
C LYS A 25 16.41 8.79 7.78
N PHE A 26 15.63 8.35 8.74
CA PHE A 26 14.20 8.07 8.57
C PHE A 26 13.42 9.20 9.21
N THR A 27 12.52 9.81 8.43
CA THR A 27 11.61 10.86 8.90
C THR A 27 10.19 10.35 8.67
N GLU A 28 9.44 10.22 9.75
CA GLU A 28 8.05 9.77 9.71
C GLU A 28 7.15 11.00 9.46
N LEU A 29 6.30 10.91 8.44
CA LEU A 29 5.38 11.98 8.03
C LEU A 29 4.00 11.38 7.74
N GLU A 30 2.99 12.23 7.73
CA GLU A 30 1.64 11.86 7.33
C GLU A 30 1.62 11.34 5.88
N ALA A 31 1.04 10.16 5.65
CA ALA A 31 1.11 9.45 4.37
C ALA A 31 0.67 10.31 3.16
N ALA A 32 -0.39 11.11 3.32
CA ALA A 32 -0.91 11.99 2.28
C ALA A 32 0.06 13.11 1.84
N THR A 33 1.15 13.33 2.59
CA THR A 33 2.14 14.37 2.27
C THR A 33 3.35 13.83 1.53
N LEU A 34 3.55 12.51 1.50
CA LEU A 34 4.80 11.88 1.07
C LEU A 34 5.12 12.14 -0.41
N ALA A 35 4.12 12.18 -1.29
CA ALA A 35 4.33 12.49 -2.70
C ALA A 35 4.81 13.94 -2.93
N ARG A 36 4.41 14.89 -2.07
CA ARG A 36 4.76 16.31 -2.22
C ARG A 36 6.18 16.62 -1.74
N VAL A 37 6.71 15.82 -0.81
CA VAL A 37 8.06 16.01 -0.26
C VAL A 37 9.12 15.23 -1.03
N LEU A 38 8.75 14.57 -2.14
CA LEU A 38 9.66 13.73 -2.90
C LEU A 38 10.88 14.50 -3.45
N GLU A 39 10.73 15.81 -3.71
CA GLU A 39 11.83 16.69 -4.14
C GLU A 39 12.81 17.02 -3.00
N ASP A 40 12.40 16.87 -1.74
CA ASP A 40 13.18 17.23 -0.55
C ASP A 40 13.88 16.02 0.10
N VAL A 41 13.65 14.81 -0.40
CA VAL A 41 14.20 13.56 0.15
C VAL A 41 14.82 12.68 -0.93
N ASP A 42 15.75 11.81 -0.54
CA ASP A 42 16.36 10.86 -1.48
C ASP A 42 15.40 9.72 -1.87
N LEU A 43 14.49 9.34 -0.96
CA LEU A 43 13.55 8.23 -1.10
C LEU A 43 12.28 8.52 -0.27
N ALA A 44 11.11 8.16 -0.81
CA ALA A 44 9.86 8.12 -0.06
C ALA A 44 9.13 6.80 -0.28
N LEU A 45 8.53 6.26 0.78
CA LEU A 45 7.67 5.07 0.71
C LEU A 45 6.21 5.54 0.66
N ILE A 46 5.61 5.58 -0.53
CA ILE A 46 4.30 6.21 -0.76
C ILE A 46 3.25 5.13 -1.01
N ASN A 47 2.09 5.21 -0.36
CA ASN A 47 0.96 4.34 -0.68
C ASN A 47 0.48 4.59 -2.12
N THR A 48 0.13 3.52 -2.84
CA THR A 48 -0.29 3.57 -4.25
C THR A 48 -1.39 4.60 -4.52
N ASN A 49 -2.39 4.73 -3.65
CA ASN A 49 -3.47 5.70 -3.85
C ASN A 49 -2.96 7.16 -3.92
N TYR A 50 -1.99 7.53 -3.07
CA TYR A 50 -1.42 8.87 -3.07
C TYR A 50 -0.42 9.08 -4.21
N ALA A 51 0.31 8.03 -4.60
CA ALA A 51 1.19 8.08 -5.77
C ALA A 51 0.39 8.36 -7.05
N LEU A 52 -0.71 7.61 -7.27
CA LEU A 52 -1.60 7.80 -8.41
C LEU A 52 -2.26 9.19 -8.41
N GLU A 53 -2.73 9.67 -7.25
CA GLU A 53 -3.32 11.02 -7.14
C GLU A 53 -2.29 12.13 -7.44
N ALA A 54 -1.02 11.90 -7.13
CA ALA A 54 0.08 12.80 -7.46
C ALA A 54 0.59 12.66 -8.91
N GLY A 55 0.00 11.78 -9.72
CA GLY A 55 0.38 11.55 -11.12
C GLY A 55 1.63 10.69 -11.30
N LEU A 56 2.08 9.99 -10.26
CA LEU A 56 3.17 9.01 -10.34
C LEU A 56 2.62 7.67 -10.86
N ASN A 57 3.41 6.98 -11.68
CA ASN A 57 3.16 5.60 -12.08
C ASN A 57 4.04 4.64 -11.27
N PRO A 58 3.47 3.86 -10.32
CA PRO A 58 4.26 2.96 -9.48
C PRO A 58 5.03 1.86 -10.23
N LEU A 59 4.63 1.51 -11.46
CA LEU A 59 5.32 0.49 -12.24
C LEU A 59 6.56 1.02 -12.97
N GLU A 60 6.62 2.32 -13.22
CA GLU A 60 7.71 2.98 -13.95
C GLU A 60 8.60 3.84 -13.03
N ASP A 61 7.98 4.58 -12.11
CA ASP A 61 8.66 5.58 -11.28
C ASP A 61 9.21 4.98 -9.96
N ALA A 62 8.66 3.84 -9.50
CA ALA A 62 9.10 3.26 -8.25
C ALA A 62 10.43 2.50 -8.40
N LEU A 63 11.37 2.76 -7.49
CA LEU A 63 12.61 1.98 -7.43
C LEU A 63 12.39 0.55 -6.95
N LEU A 64 11.36 0.34 -6.14
CA LEU A 64 10.93 -0.94 -5.59
C LEU A 64 9.41 -0.90 -5.41
N ILE A 65 8.74 -1.98 -5.80
CA ILE A 65 7.32 -2.19 -5.58
C ILE A 65 7.12 -3.46 -4.76
N GLU A 66 6.18 -3.42 -3.83
CA GLU A 66 5.81 -4.60 -3.06
C GLU A 66 5.06 -5.60 -3.96
N GLY A 67 5.40 -6.89 -3.84
CA GLY A 67 4.79 -7.94 -4.65
C GLY A 67 3.43 -8.38 -4.14
N ALA A 68 2.73 -9.18 -4.95
CA ALA A 68 1.38 -9.68 -4.65
C ALA A 68 1.29 -10.59 -3.40
N GLU A 69 2.41 -11.17 -2.94
CA GLU A 69 2.49 -12.00 -1.74
C GLU A 69 2.47 -11.19 -0.42
N SER A 70 2.23 -9.88 -0.52
CA SER A 70 2.12 -8.96 0.60
C SER A 70 0.92 -9.27 1.51
N PRO A 71 1.04 -9.07 2.85
CA PRO A 71 -0.09 -9.17 3.76
C PRO A 71 -1.07 -7.99 3.68
N TYR A 72 -0.84 -6.99 2.82
CA TYR A 72 -1.57 -5.71 2.81
C TYR A 72 -2.75 -5.64 1.83
N ALA A 73 -3.50 -6.73 1.67
CA ALA A 73 -4.77 -6.70 0.95
C ALA A 73 -5.74 -5.72 1.62
N ASN A 74 -6.30 -4.79 0.84
CA ASN A 74 -7.34 -3.88 1.33
C ASN A 74 -8.64 -4.63 1.61
N LEU A 75 -9.39 -4.20 2.63
CA LEU A 75 -10.60 -4.88 3.09
C LEU A 75 -11.79 -3.96 3.28
N VAL A 76 -12.99 -4.54 3.23
CA VAL A 76 -14.22 -3.87 3.65
C VAL A 76 -14.39 -4.10 5.15
N ALA A 77 -14.36 -3.02 5.94
CA ALA A 77 -14.59 -3.07 7.37
C ALA A 77 -16.04 -2.68 7.70
N VAL A 78 -16.65 -3.41 8.63
CA VAL A 78 -17.97 -3.10 9.18
C VAL A 78 -17.91 -3.06 10.70
N LYS A 79 -18.88 -2.38 11.32
CA LYS A 79 -19.05 -2.44 12.78
C LYS A 79 -19.46 -3.86 13.19
N ALA A 80 -18.90 -4.35 14.29
CA ALA A 80 -19.24 -5.66 14.84
C ALA A 80 -20.77 -5.84 15.00
N GLY A 81 -21.28 -7.00 14.60
CA GLY A 81 -22.71 -7.34 14.54
C GLY A 81 -23.37 -7.06 13.18
N ASN A 82 -22.70 -6.38 12.25
CA ASN A 82 -23.21 -6.10 10.90
C ASN A 82 -22.56 -6.96 9.81
N GLU A 83 -21.78 -7.98 10.18
CA GLU A 83 -21.05 -8.84 9.23
C GLU A 83 -22.00 -9.56 8.26
N ASN A 84 -23.19 -9.90 8.74
CA ASN A 84 -24.24 -10.58 7.98
C ASN A 84 -25.37 -9.64 7.54
N ASP A 85 -25.16 -8.32 7.54
CA ASP A 85 -26.16 -7.39 7.02
C ASP A 85 -26.35 -7.64 5.51
N PRO A 86 -27.59 -7.87 5.01
CA PRO A 86 -27.82 -8.13 3.59
C PRO A 86 -27.31 -7.03 2.65
N ARG A 87 -27.15 -5.81 3.13
CA ARG A 87 -26.56 -4.69 2.36
C ARG A 87 -25.05 -4.84 2.23
N VAL A 88 -24.38 -5.31 3.28
CA VAL A 88 -22.93 -5.59 3.28
C VAL A 88 -22.62 -6.75 2.35
N GLU A 89 -23.40 -7.85 2.41
CA GLU A 89 -23.23 -8.98 1.49
C GLU A 89 -23.41 -8.57 0.03
N LYS A 90 -24.40 -7.72 -0.27
CA LYS A 90 -24.61 -7.17 -1.62
C LYS A 90 -23.43 -6.31 -2.07
N LEU A 91 -22.88 -5.48 -1.18
CA LEU A 91 -21.71 -4.66 -1.48
C LEU A 91 -20.48 -5.53 -1.77
N ILE A 92 -20.19 -6.54 -0.95
CA ILE A 92 -19.06 -7.44 -1.15
C ILE A 92 -19.18 -8.16 -2.49
N LYS A 93 -20.38 -8.67 -2.84
CA LYS A 93 -20.61 -9.32 -4.15
C LYS A 93 -20.40 -8.36 -5.32
N ALA A 94 -20.78 -7.10 -5.17
CA ALA A 94 -20.58 -6.10 -6.21
C ALA A 94 -19.09 -5.72 -6.35
N LEU A 95 -18.37 -5.54 -5.25
CA LEU A 95 -16.94 -5.23 -5.26
C LEU A 95 -16.10 -6.40 -5.79
N ASN A 96 -16.52 -7.64 -5.52
CA ASN A 96 -15.82 -8.85 -5.96
C ASN A 96 -16.35 -9.37 -7.32
N SER A 97 -16.96 -8.52 -8.14
CA SER A 97 -17.51 -8.94 -9.43
C SER A 97 -16.43 -8.96 -10.53
N GLU A 98 -16.67 -9.74 -11.59
CA GLU A 98 -15.80 -9.79 -12.77
C GLU A 98 -15.68 -8.42 -13.46
N GLU A 99 -16.73 -7.60 -13.42
CA GLU A 99 -16.70 -6.24 -13.93
C GLU A 99 -15.74 -5.35 -13.15
N VAL A 100 -15.76 -5.43 -11.81
CA VAL A 100 -14.83 -4.66 -10.96
C VAL A 100 -13.41 -5.16 -11.12
N LYS A 101 -13.20 -6.47 -11.22
CA LYS A 101 -11.88 -7.06 -11.51
C LYS A 101 -11.28 -6.50 -12.79
N LYS A 102 -12.03 -6.54 -13.89
CA LYS A 102 -11.60 -6.02 -15.19
C LYS A 102 -11.37 -4.51 -15.15
N PHE A 103 -12.20 -3.77 -14.43
CA PHE A 103 -11.99 -2.35 -14.22
C PHE A 103 -10.64 -2.09 -13.53
N ILE A 104 -10.34 -2.80 -12.44
CA ILE A 104 -9.07 -2.63 -11.72
C ILE A 104 -7.88 -2.95 -12.62
N GLU A 105 -7.93 -4.09 -13.32
CA GLU A 105 -6.86 -4.52 -14.23
C GLU A 105 -6.61 -3.54 -15.38
N SER A 106 -7.68 -2.94 -15.92
CA SER A 106 -7.60 -2.00 -17.04
C SER A 106 -7.24 -0.58 -16.62
N GLU A 107 -7.77 -0.10 -15.50
CA GLU A 107 -7.59 1.28 -15.06
C GLU A 107 -6.22 1.51 -14.43
N TYR A 108 -5.76 0.52 -13.65
CA TYR A 108 -4.53 0.66 -12.87
C TYR A 108 -3.35 -0.10 -13.47
N GLU A 109 -3.57 -0.86 -14.55
CA GLU A 109 -2.53 -1.51 -15.37
C GLU A 109 -1.49 -2.31 -14.55
N GLY A 110 -1.89 -2.86 -13.39
CA GLY A 110 -1.04 -3.63 -12.48
C GLY A 110 -0.52 -2.86 -11.24
N ALA A 111 -0.70 -1.54 -11.17
CA ALA A 111 -0.41 -0.76 -9.96
C ALA A 111 -1.36 -1.10 -8.80
N VAL A 112 -2.57 -1.56 -9.11
CA VAL A 112 -3.55 -2.11 -8.16
C VAL A 112 -3.92 -3.52 -8.60
N VAL A 113 -3.82 -4.48 -7.71
CA VAL A 113 -4.08 -5.90 -7.99
C VAL A 113 -5.34 -6.36 -7.24
N PRO A 114 -6.33 -6.97 -7.92
CA PRO A 114 -7.51 -7.55 -7.26
C PRO A 114 -7.12 -8.65 -6.25
N ALA A 115 -7.75 -8.63 -5.07
CA ALA A 115 -7.51 -9.59 -3.99
C ALA A 115 -8.55 -10.75 -3.95
N PHE A 116 -9.28 -10.96 -5.05
CA PHE A 116 -10.38 -11.93 -5.17
C PHE A 116 -10.46 -12.63 -6.54
#